data_AF-A0A3N5LMU9-F1
#
_entry.id   AF-A0A3N5LMU9-F1
#
_cell.length_a   1.000
_cell.length_b   1.000
_cell.length_c   1.000
_cell.angle_alpha   90.00
_cell.angle_beta   90.00
_cell.angle_gamma   90.00
#
_symmetry.space_group_name_H-M   'P 1'
#
loop_
_entity.id
_entity.type
_entity.pdbx_description
1 polymer ?
#
loop_
_entity_poly.entity_id
_entity_poly.type
_entity_poly.pdbx_seq_one_letter_code
_entity_poly.pdbx_strand_id
1 'polypeptide(L)'
;MNRRRALVTLILTLAVSFGGLIALYAGGLRPKLGLDLQGGFSVLLVAPGDTDRQTLDQAVEIMRRRIENLGGVQEPEISVQGDRAILVQLPGVEDRDRALNAVGTTGVLSMRPVLGITVESPYLTDPEGEHPASVDPATGLSDDEDVFTEAYLPYTRPDGISVVMHVGPAFLTGADMEGGEAAFTQGSAGFGEWVVVPEFTPEGGEKFRRATALLAAEPSGSPRRQLAIVVDGVVISPPEVQDGTSPTEGLDPDNVIITIGSPENPQAEA
;
A
#
# COMPACT_ATOMS: atom_id res chain seq x y z
N MET A 1 -23.61 -67.53 13.08
CA MET A 1 -22.61 -66.45 13.26
C MET A 1 -22.06 -66.54 14.68
N ASN A 2 -20.75 -66.71 14.85
CA ASN A 2 -20.17 -66.94 16.19
C ASN A 2 -20.24 -65.65 17.00
N ARG A 3 -21.06 -65.63 18.07
CA ARG A 3 -21.30 -64.46 18.93
C ARG A 3 -20.00 -63.77 19.37
N ARG A 4 -18.95 -64.56 19.62
CA ARG A 4 -17.61 -64.08 19.99
C ARG A 4 -16.91 -63.27 18.88
N ARG A 5 -17.05 -63.69 17.62
CA ARG A 5 -16.50 -62.94 16.47
C ARG A 5 -17.26 -61.64 16.25
N ALA A 6 -18.59 -61.67 16.39
CA ALA A 6 -19.43 -60.48 16.28
C ALA A 6 -19.11 -59.43 17.37
N LEU A 7 -18.80 -59.88 18.59
CA LEU A 7 -18.45 -59.01 19.71
C LEU A 7 -17.07 -58.36 19.53
N VAL A 8 -16.10 -59.12 19.02
CA VAL A 8 -14.77 -58.59 18.68
C VAL A 8 -14.86 -57.54 17.58
N THR A 9 -15.60 -57.81 16.51
CA THR A 9 -15.78 -56.82 15.42
C THR A 9 -16.51 -55.56 15.89
N LEU A 10 -17.48 -55.70 16.81
CA LEU A 10 -18.20 -54.56 17.40
C LEU A 10 -17.28 -53.69 18.26
N ILE A 11 -16.47 -54.29 19.12
CA ILE A 11 -15.52 -53.54 19.97
C ILE A 11 -14.48 -52.83 19.10
N LEU A 12 -13.98 -53.50 18.06
CA LEU A 12 -12.94 -52.95 17.20
C LEU A 12 -13.46 -51.77 16.37
N THR A 13 -14.69 -51.87 15.84
CA THR A 13 -15.35 -50.75 15.15
C THR A 13 -15.61 -49.57 16.09
N LEU A 14 -16.12 -49.82 17.29
CA LEU A 14 -16.29 -48.78 18.31
C LEU A 14 -14.96 -48.12 18.68
N ALA A 15 -13.90 -48.89 18.88
CA ALA A 15 -12.58 -48.37 19.22
C ALA A 15 -12.01 -47.48 18.11
N VAL A 16 -12.18 -47.86 16.84
CA VAL A 16 -11.74 -47.04 15.70
C VAL A 16 -12.58 -45.77 15.57
N SER A 17 -13.90 -45.86 15.70
CA SER A 17 -14.78 -44.68 15.63
C SER A 17 -14.52 -43.69 16.76
N PHE A 18 -14.44 -44.19 18.01
CA PHE A 18 -14.20 -43.35 19.18
C PHE A 18 -12.77 -42.81 19.19
N GLY A 19 -11.79 -43.63 18.81
CA GLY A 19 -10.40 -43.21 18.65
C GLY A 19 -10.25 -42.12 17.59
N GLY A 20 -10.92 -42.25 16.44
CA GLY A 20 -10.95 -41.22 15.40
C GLY A 20 -11.61 -39.92 15.88
N LEU A 21 -12.73 -40.01 16.61
CA LEU A 21 -13.41 -38.84 17.17
C LEU A 21 -12.55 -38.11 18.21
N ILE A 22 -11.90 -38.85 19.12
CA ILE A 22 -10.99 -38.29 20.12
C ILE A 22 -9.79 -37.64 19.44
N ALA A 23 -9.22 -38.26 18.40
CA ALA A 23 -8.11 -37.70 17.64
C ALA A 23 -8.50 -36.40 16.93
N LEU A 24 -9.69 -36.33 16.35
CA LEU A 24 -10.24 -35.11 15.74
C LEU A 24 -10.41 -33.99 16.77
N TYR A 25 -10.97 -34.31 17.94
CA TYR A 25 -11.26 -33.33 18.98
C TYR A 25 -9.97 -32.81 19.66
N ALA A 26 -9.03 -33.71 19.97
CA ALA A 26 -7.75 -33.35 20.57
C ALA A 26 -6.81 -32.64 19.58
N GLY A 27 -6.92 -32.95 18.28
CA GLY A 27 -6.12 -32.34 17.22
C GLY A 27 -6.53 -30.91 16.84
N GLY A 28 -7.60 -30.37 17.44
CA GLY A 28 -8.03 -28.99 17.19
C GLY A 28 -8.41 -28.71 15.74
N LEU A 29 -8.82 -29.74 14.97
CA LEU A 29 -9.22 -29.61 13.58
C LEU A 29 -10.47 -28.73 13.50
N ARG A 30 -10.28 -27.46 13.12
CA ARG A 30 -11.37 -26.55 12.78
C ARG A 30 -11.59 -26.63 11.27
N PRO A 31 -12.77 -27.06 10.79
CA PRO A 31 -13.10 -27.02 9.37
C PRO A 31 -12.93 -25.59 8.85
N LYS A 32 -12.27 -25.42 7.70
CA LYS A 32 -12.20 -24.12 7.03
C LYS A 32 -13.62 -23.73 6.60
N LEU A 33 -14.09 -22.56 7.03
CA LEU A 33 -15.43 -22.08 6.73
C LEU A 33 -15.33 -21.11 5.56
N GLY A 34 -16.16 -21.31 4.53
CA GLY A 34 -16.27 -20.36 3.42
C GLY A 34 -17.01 -19.09 3.82
N LEU A 35 -17.08 -18.13 2.89
CA LEU A 35 -17.73 -16.82 3.07
C LEU A 35 -19.15 -16.91 3.67
N ASP A 36 -19.95 -17.86 3.21
CA ASP A 36 -21.35 -18.04 3.63
C ASP A 36 -21.48 -18.55 5.08
N LEU A 37 -20.45 -19.20 5.61
CA LEU A 37 -20.45 -19.79 6.95
C LEU A 37 -19.62 -19.00 7.96
N GLN A 38 -18.59 -18.28 7.51
CA GLN A 38 -17.70 -17.45 8.35
C GLN A 38 -18.05 -15.96 8.31
N GLY A 39 -18.83 -15.53 7.32
CA GLY A 39 -18.92 -14.12 6.95
C GLY A 39 -17.64 -13.64 6.25
N GLY A 40 -17.72 -12.47 5.61
CA GLY A 40 -16.59 -11.87 4.92
C GLY A 40 -17.03 -10.84 3.90
N PHE A 41 -16.12 -10.53 2.98
CA PHE A 41 -16.24 -9.37 2.10
C PHE A 41 -16.10 -9.79 0.64
N SER A 42 -17.02 -9.34 -0.22
CA SER A 42 -16.94 -9.55 -1.67
C SER A 42 -17.19 -8.24 -2.41
N VAL A 43 -16.28 -7.91 -3.32
CA VAL A 43 -16.39 -6.73 -4.18
C VAL A 43 -16.07 -7.11 -5.61
N LEU A 44 -16.83 -6.51 -6.52
CA LEU A 44 -16.57 -6.55 -7.94
C LEU A 44 -15.95 -5.22 -8.37
N LEU A 45 -14.67 -5.24 -8.72
CA LEU A 45 -13.97 -4.07 -9.25
C LEU A 45 -14.13 -4.04 -10.77
N VAL A 46 -14.43 -2.88 -11.34
CA VAL A 46 -14.63 -2.71 -12.79
C VAL A 46 -13.49 -1.85 -13.32
N ALA A 47 -12.74 -2.38 -14.28
CA ALA A 47 -11.64 -1.66 -14.89
C ALA A 47 -12.14 -0.53 -15.81
N PRO A 48 -11.39 0.58 -15.93
CA PRO A 48 -11.66 1.65 -16.89
C PRO A 48 -11.73 1.13 -18.34
N GLY A 49 -12.35 1.91 -19.23
CA GLY A 49 -12.43 1.58 -20.65
C GLY A 49 -11.05 1.33 -21.27
N ASP A 50 -10.97 0.38 -22.20
CA ASP A 50 -9.75 -0.01 -22.92
C ASP A 50 -8.66 -0.76 -22.13
N THR A 51 -8.96 -1.22 -20.90
CA THR A 51 -8.04 -2.08 -20.14
C THR A 51 -7.87 -3.46 -20.79
N ASP A 52 -6.63 -3.86 -21.08
CA ASP A 52 -6.33 -5.16 -21.67
C ASP A 52 -6.28 -6.31 -20.65
N ARG A 53 -6.30 -7.55 -21.15
CA ARG A 53 -6.33 -8.73 -20.29
C ARG A 53 -5.05 -8.91 -19.46
N GLN A 54 -3.90 -8.51 -20.01
CA GLN A 54 -2.62 -8.64 -19.33
C GLN A 54 -2.55 -7.70 -18.11
N THR A 55 -3.08 -6.50 -18.25
CA THR A 55 -3.20 -5.50 -17.18
C THR A 55 -4.15 -5.98 -16.08
N LEU A 56 -5.27 -6.62 -16.46
CA LEU A 56 -6.18 -7.26 -15.48
C LEU A 56 -5.48 -8.38 -14.71
N ASP A 57 -4.73 -9.25 -15.39
CA ASP A 57 -4.00 -10.35 -14.75
C ASP A 57 -2.89 -9.81 -13.83
N GLN A 58 -2.20 -8.74 -14.23
CA GLN A 58 -1.21 -8.05 -13.39
C GLN A 58 -1.87 -7.39 -12.16
N ALA A 59 -3.02 -6.76 -12.32
CA ALA A 59 -3.77 -6.17 -11.22
C ALA A 59 -4.21 -7.22 -10.20
N VAL A 60 -4.64 -8.41 -10.65
CA VAL A 60 -4.95 -9.55 -9.77
C VAL A 60 -3.76 -9.93 -8.90
N GLU A 61 -2.56 -10.02 -9.49
CA GLU A 61 -1.35 -10.39 -8.76
C GLU A 61 -0.93 -9.32 -7.75
N ILE A 62 -1.03 -8.03 -8.12
CA ILE A 62 -0.78 -6.91 -7.20
C ILE A 62 -1.75 -6.95 -6.02
N MET A 63 -3.04 -7.12 -6.28
CA MET A 63 -4.06 -7.18 -5.23
C MET A 63 -3.85 -8.37 -4.29
N ARG A 64 -3.48 -9.54 -4.83
CA ARG A 64 -3.16 -10.73 -4.02
C ARG A 64 -2.04 -10.44 -3.03
N ARG A 65 -0.92 -9.93 -3.54
CA ARG A 65 0.25 -9.60 -2.71
C ARG A 65 -0.08 -8.58 -1.62
N ARG A 66 -0.88 -7.56 -1.94
CA ARG A 66 -1.30 -6.54 -0.94
C ARG A 66 -2.14 -7.15 0.16
N ILE A 67 -3.12 -7.99 -0.19
CA ILE A 67 -3.98 -8.64 0.81
C ILE A 67 -3.17 -9.60 1.68
N GLU A 68 -2.23 -10.35 1.10
CA GLU A 68 -1.34 -11.22 1.87
C GLU A 68 -0.49 -10.42 2.86
N ASN A 69 0.02 -9.25 2.45
CA ASN A 69 0.82 -8.37 3.31
C ASN A 69 0.02 -7.69 4.43
N LEU A 70 -1.29 -7.51 4.28
CA LEU A 70 -2.14 -6.95 5.34
C LEU A 70 -2.21 -7.87 6.58
N GLY A 71 -2.04 -9.18 6.38
CA GLY A 71 -2.32 -10.18 7.41
C GLY A 71 -3.82 -10.28 7.73
N GLY A 72 -4.23 -11.41 8.32
CA GLY A 72 -5.61 -11.59 8.80
C GLY A 72 -6.64 -12.01 7.73
N VAL A 73 -6.26 -12.15 6.46
CA VAL A 73 -7.11 -12.78 5.44
C VAL A 73 -6.55 -14.16 5.08
N GLN A 74 -7.33 -15.20 5.33
CA GLN A 74 -6.95 -16.56 4.96
C GLN A 74 -7.51 -16.88 3.57
N GLU A 75 -6.62 -17.12 2.61
CA GLU A 75 -6.96 -17.62 1.27
C GLU A 75 -7.89 -16.68 0.47
N PRO A 76 -7.45 -15.45 0.14
CA PRO A 76 -8.24 -14.54 -0.68
C PRO A 76 -8.47 -15.12 -2.08
N GLU A 77 -9.72 -15.09 -2.54
CA GLU A 77 -10.07 -15.48 -3.91
C GLU A 77 -10.18 -14.22 -4.78
N ILE A 78 -9.20 -14.05 -5.67
CA ILE A 78 -9.12 -12.92 -6.58
C ILE A 78 -9.05 -13.49 -8.00
N SER A 79 -10.05 -13.15 -8.80
CA SER A 79 -10.16 -13.66 -10.16
C SER A 79 -10.79 -12.64 -11.09
N VAL A 80 -10.36 -12.64 -12.36
CA VAL A 80 -10.99 -11.80 -13.37
C VAL A 80 -12.35 -12.40 -13.75
N GLN A 81 -13.41 -11.60 -13.63
CA GLN A 81 -14.77 -11.94 -13.99
C GLN A 81 -15.16 -11.28 -15.33
N GLY A 82 -15.39 -12.09 -16.35
CA GLY A 82 -15.67 -11.60 -17.70
C GLY A 82 -14.45 -10.89 -18.31
N ASP A 83 -14.72 -9.82 -19.07
CA ASP A 83 -13.69 -9.14 -19.87
C ASP A 83 -13.09 -7.90 -19.20
N ARG A 84 -13.70 -7.38 -18.13
CA ARG A 84 -13.34 -6.07 -17.55
C ARG A 84 -13.56 -5.93 -16.05
N ALA A 85 -13.85 -7.02 -15.34
CA ALA A 85 -14.11 -6.96 -13.92
C ALA A 85 -13.22 -7.94 -13.16
N ILE A 86 -12.91 -7.63 -11.90
CA ILE A 86 -12.17 -8.49 -10.99
C ILE A 86 -13.04 -8.73 -9.78
N LEU A 87 -13.35 -10.01 -9.54
CA LEU A 87 -14.06 -10.46 -8.35
C LEU A 87 -13.04 -10.72 -7.24
N VAL A 88 -13.19 -10.00 -6.15
CA VAL A 88 -12.38 -10.13 -4.94
C VAL A 88 -13.28 -10.70 -3.83
N GLN A 89 -12.85 -11.78 -3.19
CA GLN A 89 -13.51 -12.37 -2.04
C GLN A 89 -12.52 -12.62 -0.91
N LEU A 90 -12.79 -12.01 0.25
CA LEU A 90 -11.95 -12.04 1.44
C LEU A 90 -12.75 -12.67 2.59
N PRO A 91 -12.69 -14.00 2.76
CA PRO A 91 -13.37 -14.67 3.86
C PRO A 91 -12.68 -14.38 5.19
N GLY A 92 -13.47 -14.15 6.24
CA GLY A 92 -12.95 -13.96 7.60
C GLY A 92 -12.14 -12.68 7.84
N VAL A 93 -12.25 -11.68 6.97
CA VAL A 93 -11.61 -10.37 7.18
C VAL A 93 -12.18 -9.67 8.41
N GLU A 94 -11.30 -9.22 9.30
CA GLU A 94 -11.70 -8.52 10.54
C GLU A 94 -11.97 -7.02 10.32
N ASP A 95 -11.18 -6.39 9.43
CA ASP A 95 -11.24 -4.96 9.13
C ASP A 95 -11.57 -4.76 7.64
N ARG A 96 -12.84 -4.45 7.36
CA ARG A 96 -13.36 -4.33 5.99
C ARG A 96 -12.77 -3.11 5.26
N ASP A 97 -12.59 -2.00 5.96
CA ASP A 97 -12.21 -0.73 5.35
C ASP A 97 -10.73 -0.75 4.98
N ARG A 98 -9.87 -1.34 5.82
CA ARG A 98 -8.47 -1.61 5.43
C ARG A 98 -8.36 -2.55 4.23
N ALA A 99 -9.19 -3.59 4.17
CA ALA A 99 -9.19 -4.51 3.05
C ALA A 99 -9.70 -3.88 1.76
N LEU A 100 -10.70 -2.99 1.85
CA LEU A 100 -11.19 -2.14 0.75
C LEU A 100 -10.06 -1.24 0.21
N ASN A 101 -9.34 -0.56 1.10
CA ASN A 101 -8.26 0.33 0.71
C ASN A 101 -7.11 -0.43 0.02
N ALA A 102 -6.80 -1.65 0.47
CA ALA A 102 -5.75 -2.46 -0.17
C ALA A 102 -6.10 -2.95 -1.58
N VAL A 103 -7.39 -3.10 -1.91
CA VAL A 103 -7.84 -3.58 -3.24
C VAL A 103 -8.34 -2.45 -4.14
N GLY A 104 -8.74 -1.32 -3.57
CA GLY A 104 -9.30 -0.17 -4.28
C GLY A 104 -8.28 0.88 -4.70
N THR A 105 -7.07 0.84 -4.16
CA THR A 105 -5.97 1.74 -4.54
C THR A 105 -5.14 1.14 -5.68
N THR A 106 -4.68 1.96 -6.62
CA THR A 106 -3.73 1.51 -7.64
C THR A 106 -2.33 1.33 -7.06
N GLY A 107 -2.04 1.99 -5.92
CA GLY A 107 -0.75 1.98 -5.21
C GLY A 107 0.42 2.34 -6.11
N VAL A 108 0.19 3.31 -7.01
CA VAL A 108 1.24 3.91 -7.84
C VAL A 108 2.09 4.77 -6.92
N LEU A 109 3.24 4.24 -6.56
CA LEU A 109 4.22 4.92 -5.73
C LEU A 109 5.23 5.65 -6.62
N SER A 110 5.51 6.90 -6.31
CA SER A 110 6.64 7.64 -6.89
C SER A 110 7.34 8.50 -5.84
N MET A 111 8.66 8.68 -6.03
CA MET A 111 9.47 9.60 -5.22
C MET A 111 9.98 10.73 -6.12
N ARG A 112 9.64 11.97 -5.76
CA ARG A 112 9.76 13.15 -6.63
C ARG A 112 10.44 14.31 -5.89
N PRO A 113 11.21 15.17 -6.58
CA PRO A 113 11.70 16.40 -5.96
C PRO A 113 10.55 17.38 -5.74
N VAL A 114 10.53 18.07 -4.61
CA VAL A 114 9.61 19.19 -4.40
C VAL A 114 10.22 20.45 -5.00
N LEU A 115 9.52 21.09 -5.93
CA LEU A 115 9.96 22.32 -6.59
C LEU A 115 9.40 23.56 -5.89
N GLY A 116 8.23 23.45 -5.27
CA GLY A 116 7.58 24.52 -4.53
C GLY A 116 6.40 24.04 -3.69
N ILE A 117 5.97 24.89 -2.75
CA ILE A 117 4.82 24.64 -1.88
C ILE A 117 3.95 25.89 -1.89
N THR A 118 2.66 25.72 -2.15
CA THR A 118 1.66 26.80 -2.26
C THR A 118 0.42 26.43 -1.44
N VAL A 119 -0.32 27.43 -0.97
CA VAL A 119 -1.58 27.16 -0.24
C VAL A 119 -2.69 26.73 -1.20
N GLU A 120 -2.72 27.35 -2.38
CA GLU A 120 -3.62 27.04 -3.48
C GLU A 120 -2.80 26.91 -4.76
N SER A 121 -3.26 26.07 -5.69
CA SER A 121 -2.61 25.92 -6.99
C SER A 121 -2.62 27.26 -7.74
N PRO A 122 -1.51 27.63 -8.42
CA PRO A 122 -1.47 28.86 -9.22
C PRO A 122 -2.47 28.86 -10.38
N TYR A 123 -3.03 27.69 -10.71
CA TYR A 123 -4.00 27.55 -11.81
C TYR A 123 -5.46 27.68 -11.34
N LEU A 124 -5.74 27.65 -10.03
CA LEU A 124 -7.07 27.93 -9.50
C LEU A 124 -7.48 29.41 -9.65
N THR A 125 -6.49 30.31 -9.67
CA THR A 125 -6.74 31.75 -9.70
C THR A 125 -6.99 32.30 -11.11
N ASP A 126 -6.77 31.50 -12.15
CA ASP A 126 -7.01 31.85 -13.55
C ASP A 126 -7.45 30.63 -14.38
N PRO A 127 -8.64 30.04 -14.14
CA PRO A 127 -9.07 28.79 -14.77
C PRO A 127 -9.33 28.89 -16.29
N GLU A 128 -9.37 30.11 -16.83
CA GLU A 128 -9.46 30.36 -18.28
C GLU A 128 -8.09 30.60 -18.92
N GLY A 129 -7.01 30.55 -18.13
CA GLY A 129 -5.63 30.73 -18.55
C GLY A 129 -5.04 29.51 -19.26
N GLU A 130 -3.80 29.67 -19.76
CA GLU A 130 -3.07 28.55 -20.35
C GLU A 130 -2.50 27.67 -19.22
N HIS A 131 -2.97 26.43 -19.15
CA HIS A 131 -2.58 25.45 -18.14
C HIS A 131 -1.86 24.26 -18.77
N PRO A 132 -0.94 23.60 -18.04
CA PRO A 132 -0.43 22.29 -18.45
C PRO A 132 -1.60 21.32 -18.64
N ALA A 133 -1.54 20.48 -19.67
CA ALA A 133 -2.63 19.55 -19.98
C ALA A 133 -2.95 18.56 -18.84
N SER A 134 -1.98 18.28 -17.97
CA SER A 134 -2.13 17.41 -16.80
C SER A 134 -2.85 18.09 -15.63
N VAL A 135 -3.13 19.39 -15.69
CA VAL A 135 -3.79 20.13 -14.59
C VAL A 135 -5.29 20.28 -14.88
N ASP A 136 -6.11 19.82 -13.94
CA ASP A 136 -7.55 20.06 -13.96
C ASP A 136 -7.82 21.55 -13.64
N PRO A 137 -8.43 22.33 -14.55
CA PRO A 137 -8.70 23.75 -14.33
C PRO A 137 -9.71 24.01 -13.20
N ALA A 138 -10.54 23.04 -12.82
CA ALA A 138 -11.52 23.22 -11.75
C ALA A 138 -10.89 23.11 -10.36
N THR A 139 -9.85 22.27 -10.21
CA THR A 139 -9.19 22.00 -8.93
C THR A 139 -7.76 22.58 -8.85
N GLY A 140 -7.18 22.92 -10.00
CA GLY A 140 -5.77 23.29 -10.16
C GLY A 140 -4.80 22.18 -9.80
N LEU A 141 -5.27 20.95 -9.60
CA LEU A 141 -4.46 19.78 -9.27
C LEU A 141 -4.16 18.99 -10.53
N SER A 142 -3.06 18.23 -10.49
CA SER A 142 -2.72 17.32 -11.57
C SER A 142 -3.38 15.95 -11.41
N ASP A 143 -3.74 15.32 -12.53
CA ASP A 143 -4.28 13.95 -12.60
C ASP A 143 -3.23 12.85 -12.37
N ASP A 144 -1.94 13.22 -12.43
CA ASP A 144 -0.75 12.39 -12.14
C ASP A 144 -0.67 11.06 -12.91
N GLU A 145 -1.22 11.01 -14.13
CA GLU A 145 -1.15 9.82 -14.98
C GLU A 145 0.28 9.48 -15.42
N ASP A 146 1.12 10.51 -15.66
CA ASP A 146 2.54 10.37 -15.97
C ASP A 146 3.41 10.95 -14.85
N VAL A 147 3.88 10.06 -13.98
CA VAL A 147 4.77 10.37 -12.85
C VAL A 147 6.12 10.98 -13.28
N PHE A 148 6.49 10.90 -14.56
CA PHE A 148 7.73 11.48 -15.11
C PHE A 148 7.57 12.92 -15.61
N THR A 149 6.42 13.56 -15.39
CA THR A 149 6.18 14.98 -15.69
C THR A 149 6.25 15.85 -14.44
N GLU A 150 6.01 17.16 -14.53
CA GLU A 150 5.75 17.99 -13.34
C GLU A 150 4.27 17.91 -12.95
N ALA A 151 3.98 17.96 -11.66
CA ALA A 151 2.61 17.86 -11.16
C ALA A 151 2.35 18.79 -9.96
N TYR A 152 1.09 19.14 -9.76
CA TYR A 152 0.60 19.92 -8.62
C TYR A 152 -0.29 19.03 -7.78
N LEU A 153 0.27 18.50 -6.70
CA LEU A 153 -0.35 17.43 -5.92
C LEU A 153 -0.75 17.92 -4.52
N PRO A 154 -1.89 17.45 -3.98
CA PRO A 154 -2.31 17.81 -2.64
C PRO A 154 -1.42 17.15 -1.58
N TYR A 155 -1.18 17.87 -0.48
CA TYR A 155 -0.55 17.38 0.73
C TYR A 155 -1.25 17.96 1.96
N THR A 156 -1.63 17.11 2.92
CA THR A 156 -2.14 17.57 4.21
C THR A 156 -1.06 17.40 5.26
N ARG A 157 -0.63 18.51 5.84
CA ARG A 157 0.37 18.52 6.91
C ARG A 157 -0.20 17.92 8.20
N PRO A 158 0.67 17.49 9.13
CA PRO A 158 0.26 17.00 10.45
C PRO A 158 -0.55 18.02 11.28
N ASP A 159 -0.44 19.32 11.00
CA ASP A 159 -1.24 20.38 11.65
C ASP A 159 -2.66 20.52 11.08
N GLY A 160 -3.03 19.68 10.11
CA GLY A 160 -4.33 19.69 9.42
C GLY A 160 -4.43 20.69 8.28
N ILE A 161 -3.35 21.41 7.94
CA ILE A 161 -3.36 22.37 6.84
C ILE A 161 -3.04 21.65 5.53
N SER A 162 -3.97 21.70 4.58
CA SER A 162 -3.75 21.25 3.21
C SER A 162 -3.03 22.32 2.39
N VAL A 163 -2.06 21.87 1.60
CA VAL A 163 -1.28 22.67 0.66
C VAL A 163 -1.14 21.94 -0.67
N VAL A 164 -0.76 22.67 -1.70
CA VAL A 164 -0.42 22.12 -3.02
C VAL A 164 1.09 22.12 -3.17
N MET A 165 1.65 20.94 -3.39
CA MET A 165 3.07 20.75 -3.69
C MET A 165 3.27 20.69 -5.20
N HIS A 166 4.13 21.58 -5.71
CA HIS A 166 4.65 21.47 -7.06
C HIS A 166 5.82 20.49 -7.03
N VAL A 167 5.66 19.34 -7.67
CA VAL A 167 6.64 18.26 -7.71
C VAL A 167 7.20 18.10 -9.12
N GLY A 168 8.48 17.78 -9.22
CA GLY A 168 9.14 17.49 -10.49
C GLY A 168 8.96 16.04 -10.94
N PRO A 169 9.58 15.64 -12.07
CA PRO A 169 9.59 14.26 -12.54
C PRO A 169 10.07 13.26 -11.49
N ALA A 170 9.47 12.08 -11.45
CA ALA A 170 9.87 11.01 -10.55
C ALA A 170 11.33 10.59 -10.75
N PHE A 171 12.07 10.57 -9.64
CA PHE A 171 13.39 9.95 -9.56
C PHE A 171 13.27 8.42 -9.46
N LEU A 172 12.27 7.97 -8.72
CA LEU A 172 11.97 6.56 -8.48
C LEU A 172 10.47 6.32 -8.58
N THR A 173 10.13 5.09 -8.93
CA THR A 173 8.76 4.57 -8.95
C THR A 173 8.68 3.27 -8.16
N GLY A 174 7.48 2.72 -7.96
CA GLY A 174 7.32 1.39 -7.38
C GLY A 174 8.07 0.27 -8.12
N ALA A 175 8.43 0.45 -9.39
CA ALA A 175 9.25 -0.51 -10.14
C ALA A 175 10.72 -0.56 -9.67
N ASP A 176 11.17 0.47 -8.94
CA ASP A 176 12.52 0.57 -8.38
C ASP A 176 12.62 -0.08 -6.99
N MET A 177 11.54 -0.72 -6.53
CA MET A 177 11.42 -1.32 -5.19
C MET A 177 11.22 -2.84 -5.27
N GLU A 178 11.86 -3.55 -4.35
CA GLU A 178 11.60 -4.97 -4.09
C GLU A 178 10.41 -5.13 -3.14
N GLY A 179 10.25 -4.19 -2.20
CA GLY A 179 9.19 -4.24 -1.20
C GLY A 179 9.29 -3.11 -0.18
N GLY A 180 8.59 -3.30 0.94
CA GLY A 180 8.68 -2.43 2.09
C GLY A 180 8.07 -3.10 3.31
N GLU A 181 8.81 -3.12 4.40
CA GLU A 181 8.37 -3.75 5.64
C GLU A 181 7.88 -2.71 6.64
N ALA A 182 6.70 -2.94 7.22
CA ALA A 182 6.24 -2.14 8.35
C ALA A 182 6.98 -2.58 9.62
N ALA A 183 7.68 -1.65 10.25
CA ALA A 183 8.39 -1.85 11.50
C ALA A 183 7.86 -0.90 12.58
N PHE A 184 7.94 -1.34 13.83
CA PHE A 184 7.63 -0.51 14.98
C PHE A 184 8.94 -0.09 15.64
N THR A 185 9.24 1.21 15.61
CA THR A 185 10.46 1.78 16.20
C THR A 185 10.14 2.58 17.45
N GLN A 186 11.08 2.71 18.38
CA GLN A 186 10.91 3.54 19.57
C GLN A 186 11.21 5.00 19.20
N GLY A 187 10.15 5.83 19.12
CA GLY A 187 10.26 7.23 18.73
C GLY A 187 10.98 8.10 19.77
N SER A 188 11.43 9.28 19.35
CA SER A 188 12.24 10.21 20.16
C SER A 188 11.53 10.72 21.42
N ALA A 189 10.19 10.63 21.47
CA ALA A 189 9.36 10.99 22.61
C ALA A 189 9.08 9.83 23.59
N GLY A 190 9.67 8.65 23.36
CA GLY A 190 9.45 7.45 24.19
C GLY A 190 8.19 6.66 23.86
N PHE A 191 7.37 7.14 22.91
CA PHE A 191 6.27 6.38 22.30
C PHE A 191 6.76 5.68 21.05
N GLY A 192 6.27 4.48 20.78
CA GLY A 192 6.64 3.77 19.56
C GLY A 192 5.88 4.30 18.35
N GLU A 193 6.56 4.31 17.21
CA GLU A 193 6.10 4.86 15.94
C GLU A 193 6.15 3.77 14.87
N TRP A 194 5.13 3.74 14.02
CA TRP A 194 5.12 2.87 12.85
C TRP A 194 5.91 3.53 11.73
N VAL A 195 6.87 2.77 11.18
CA VAL A 195 7.69 3.19 10.06
C VAL A 195 7.64 2.14 8.97
N VAL A 196 7.83 2.56 7.72
CA VAL A 196 8.04 1.67 6.58
C VAL A 196 9.53 1.68 6.25
N VAL A 197 10.15 0.51 6.26
CA VAL A 197 11.52 0.32 5.77
C VAL A 197 11.42 -0.05 4.29
N PRO A 198 11.76 0.86 3.35
CA PRO A 198 11.71 0.53 1.93
C PRO A 198 12.83 -0.45 1.58
N GLU A 199 12.53 -1.41 0.71
CA GLU A 199 13.50 -2.32 0.12
C GLU A 199 13.65 -1.97 -1.36
N PHE A 200 14.82 -1.47 -1.75
CA PHE A 200 15.09 -1.06 -3.13
C PHE A 200 15.71 -2.19 -3.93
N THR A 201 15.44 -2.22 -5.24
CA THR A 201 16.27 -3.01 -6.15
C THR A 201 17.69 -2.43 -6.18
N PRO A 202 18.72 -3.17 -6.63
CA PRO A 202 20.07 -2.61 -6.77
C PRO A 202 20.12 -1.34 -7.63
N GLU A 203 19.32 -1.30 -8.71
CA GLU A 203 19.21 -0.13 -9.59
C GLU A 203 18.44 1.02 -8.91
N GLY A 204 17.36 0.68 -8.20
CA GLY A 204 16.57 1.63 -7.42
C GLY A 204 17.38 2.30 -6.30
N GLY A 205 18.21 1.53 -5.58
CA GLY A 205 19.07 2.06 -4.53
C GLY A 205 20.06 3.10 -5.05
N GLU A 206 20.64 2.89 -6.24
CA GLU A 206 21.52 3.87 -6.89
C GLU A 206 20.76 5.12 -7.36
N LYS A 207 19.51 4.97 -7.85
CA LYS A 207 18.65 6.12 -8.17
C LYS A 207 18.31 6.93 -6.92
N PHE A 208 17.95 6.26 -5.81
CA PHE A 208 17.64 6.88 -4.53
C PHE A 208 18.84 7.66 -3.98
N ARG A 209 20.01 7.02 -3.98
CA ARG A 209 21.27 7.64 -3.55
C ARG A 209 21.57 8.91 -4.36
N ARG A 210 21.44 8.84 -5.69
CA ARG A 210 21.67 10.01 -6.56
C ARG A 210 20.64 11.11 -6.33
N ALA A 211 19.36 10.75 -6.19
CA ALA A 211 18.29 11.71 -5.94
C ALA A 211 18.54 12.47 -4.63
N THR A 212 18.83 11.75 -3.54
CA THR A 212 19.10 12.36 -2.24
C THR A 212 20.39 13.17 -2.23
N ALA A 213 21.41 12.81 -3.02
CA ALA A 213 22.60 13.65 -3.23
C ALA A 213 22.26 14.99 -3.90
N LEU A 214 21.40 14.98 -4.93
CA LEU A 214 20.94 16.20 -5.60
C LEU A 214 20.13 17.10 -4.66
N LEU A 215 19.21 16.51 -3.88
CA LEU A 215 18.43 17.26 -2.88
C LEU A 215 19.34 17.80 -1.77
N ALA A 216 20.36 17.05 -1.36
CA ALA A 216 21.33 17.48 -0.34
C ALA A 216 22.21 18.67 -0.80
N ALA A 217 22.24 18.99 -2.09
CA ALA A 217 22.91 20.19 -2.59
C ALA A 217 22.09 21.48 -2.40
N GLU A 218 20.78 21.35 -2.12
CA GLU A 218 19.87 22.49 -1.96
C GLU A 218 19.97 23.07 -0.53
N PRO A 219 19.72 24.37 -0.32
CA PRO A 219 19.81 24.98 1.01
C PRO A 219 18.85 24.36 2.03
N SER A 220 19.27 24.28 3.29
CA SER A 220 18.42 23.84 4.41
C SER A 220 17.14 24.68 4.51
N GLY A 221 16.01 24.02 4.71
CA GLY A 221 14.68 24.63 4.74
C GLY A 221 14.12 25.02 3.36
N SER A 222 14.85 24.77 2.27
CA SER A 222 14.33 24.91 0.91
C SER A 222 13.36 23.77 0.61
N PRO A 223 12.19 24.02 -0.01
CA PRO A 223 11.34 22.95 -0.54
C PRO A 223 12.13 22.00 -1.45
N ARG A 224 13.13 22.51 -2.18
CA ARG A 224 13.98 21.74 -3.09
C ARG A 224 14.88 20.72 -2.39
N ARG A 225 14.98 20.77 -1.07
CA ARG A 225 15.67 19.76 -0.25
C ARG A 225 14.75 18.60 0.17
N GLN A 226 13.46 18.67 -0.16
CA GLN A 226 12.46 17.65 0.18
C GLN A 226 12.29 16.62 -0.93
N LEU A 227 12.08 15.38 -0.51
CA LEU A 227 11.71 14.26 -1.37
C LEU A 227 10.23 13.95 -1.14
N ALA A 228 9.36 14.32 -2.07
CA ALA A 228 7.94 13.95 -1.99
C ALA A 228 7.76 12.46 -2.27
N ILE A 229 7.14 11.76 -1.34
CA ILE A 229 6.64 10.40 -1.48
C ILE A 229 5.17 10.52 -1.87
N VAL A 230 4.86 10.12 -3.09
CA VAL A 230 3.54 10.25 -3.71
C VAL A 230 2.93 8.88 -3.89
N VAL A 231 1.68 8.72 -3.47
CA VAL A 231 0.88 7.52 -3.69
C VAL A 231 -0.43 7.93 -4.32
N ASP A 232 -0.73 7.38 -5.51
CA ASP A 232 -1.98 7.61 -6.24
C ASP A 232 -2.32 9.11 -6.39
N GLY A 233 -1.34 9.91 -6.82
CA GLY A 233 -1.50 11.36 -7.04
C GLY A 233 -1.57 12.22 -5.77
N VAL A 234 -1.39 11.64 -4.58
CA VAL A 234 -1.39 12.37 -3.30
C VAL A 234 -0.02 12.29 -2.65
N VAL A 235 0.51 13.42 -2.19
CA VAL A 235 1.75 13.42 -1.40
C VAL A 235 1.41 12.89 -0.01
N ILE A 236 2.03 11.80 0.40
CA ILE A 236 1.84 11.20 1.73
C ILE A 236 2.87 11.73 2.72
N SER A 237 4.11 11.91 2.28
CA SER A 237 5.20 12.37 3.13
C SER A 237 6.26 13.08 2.29
N PRO A 238 6.62 14.33 2.61
CA PRO A 238 7.71 15.06 1.95
C PRO A 238 8.89 15.30 2.91
N PRO A 239 9.62 14.25 3.34
CA PRO A 239 10.77 14.42 4.24
C PRO A 239 11.86 15.29 3.61
N GLU A 240 12.50 16.09 4.46
CA GLU A 240 13.68 16.87 4.09
C GLU A 240 14.95 16.01 4.25
N VAL A 241 15.84 16.06 3.27
CA VAL A 241 17.15 15.42 3.38
C VAL A 241 17.97 16.16 4.45
N GLN A 242 18.53 15.43 5.42
CA GLN A 242 19.22 16.05 6.55
C GLN A 242 20.47 16.83 6.12
N ASP A 243 20.82 17.89 6.85
CA ASP A 243 21.97 18.76 6.54
C ASP A 243 23.31 18.02 6.51
N GLY A 244 23.44 16.92 7.26
CA GLY A 244 24.64 16.09 7.29
C GLY A 244 24.83 15.19 6.06
N THR A 245 23.84 15.10 5.16
CA THR A 245 23.91 14.27 3.97
C THR A 245 24.88 14.87 2.94
N SER A 246 25.76 14.03 2.40
CA SER A 246 26.73 14.42 1.38
C SER A 246 26.04 14.77 0.05
N PRO A 247 26.28 15.95 -0.56
CA PRO A 247 25.74 16.33 -1.87
C PRO A 247 26.28 15.51 -3.05
N THR A 248 27.33 14.71 -2.83
CA THR A 248 27.93 13.85 -3.87
C THR A 248 27.63 12.38 -3.65
N GLU A 249 27.44 11.96 -2.40
CA GLU A 249 27.22 10.55 -2.05
C GLU A 249 25.76 10.25 -1.73
N GLY A 250 24.97 11.21 -1.27
CA GLY A 250 23.55 11.01 -0.91
C GLY A 250 23.34 10.17 0.35
N LEU A 251 22.11 9.68 0.51
CA LEU A 251 21.74 8.75 1.58
C LEU A 251 22.01 7.31 1.15
N ASP A 252 22.43 6.50 2.12
CA ASP A 252 22.57 5.06 1.95
C ASP A 252 21.17 4.41 1.88
N PRO A 253 20.79 3.79 0.75
CA PRO A 253 19.45 3.21 0.57
C PRO A 253 19.11 2.11 1.57
N ASP A 254 20.12 1.42 2.13
CA ASP A 254 19.91 0.32 3.09
C ASP A 254 19.61 0.82 4.52
N ASN A 255 19.76 2.13 4.76
CA ASN A 255 19.63 2.76 6.07
C ASN A 255 18.56 3.87 6.06
N VAL A 256 17.44 3.62 5.38
CA VAL A 256 16.31 4.56 5.27
C VAL A 256 15.09 4.01 5.97
N ILE A 257 14.38 4.88 6.68
CA ILE A 257 13.04 4.60 7.19
C ILE A 257 12.10 5.73 6.74
N ILE A 258 10.90 5.35 6.34
CA ILE A 258 9.82 6.28 6.00
C ILE A 258 8.89 6.31 7.20
N THR A 259 8.89 7.44 7.90
CA THR A 259 7.94 7.66 8.98
C THR A 259 6.56 7.90 8.40
N ILE A 260 5.61 7.06 8.79
CA ILE A 260 4.19 7.31 8.60
C ILE A 260 3.80 8.18 9.79
N GLY A 261 3.33 9.41 9.55
CA GLY A 261 2.98 10.34 10.63
C GLY A 261 2.18 9.67 11.75
N SER A 262 2.42 10.09 13.00
CA SER A 262 1.83 9.49 14.21
C SER A 262 0.33 9.18 14.03
N PRO A 263 -0.16 8.05 14.57
CA PRO A 263 -1.57 7.70 14.56
C PRO A 263 -2.36 8.58 15.55
N GLU A 264 -2.35 9.89 15.33
CA GLU A 264 -3.29 10.80 15.98
C GLU A 264 -4.54 10.87 15.10
N ASN A 265 -5.39 9.86 15.28
CA ASN A 265 -6.85 9.88 15.19
C ASN A 265 -7.48 8.72 14.36
N PRO A 266 -7.60 7.51 14.94
CA PRO A 266 -8.40 6.43 14.35
C PRO A 266 -9.92 6.72 14.29
N GLN A 267 -10.38 7.92 14.69
CA GLN A 267 -11.81 8.32 14.61
C GLN A 267 -12.12 9.25 13.42
N ALA A 268 -11.16 9.50 12.52
CA ALA A 268 -11.43 10.26 11.28
C ALA A 268 -11.81 9.37 10.07
N GLU A 269 -11.76 8.03 10.22
CA GLU A 269 -12.29 7.06 9.27
C GLU A 269 -13.41 6.24 9.93
N ALA A 270 -14.56 6.89 10.12
CA ALA A 270 -15.83 6.26 10.47
C ALA A 270 -16.91 6.64 9.46
#